data_AF-A0A1Z8UWA0-F1
#
_entry.id   AF-A0A1Z8UWA0-F1
#
_cell.length_a   1.000
_cell.length_b   1.000
_cell.length_c   1.000
_cell.angle_alpha   90.00
_cell.angle_beta   90.00
_cell.angle_gamma   90.00
#
_symmetry.space_group_name_H-M   'P 1'
#
loop_
_entity.id
_entity.type
_entity.pdbx_description
1 polymer ?
#
loop_
_entity_poly.entity_id
_entity_poly.type
_entity_poly.pdbx_seq_one_letter_code
_entity_poly.pdbx_strand_id
1 'polypeptide(L)'
;MFLQIFLFSIFIFEFVYATSEKGGMPQLNPDSFTSQVFWLSILFSILFLINHYIFLPKLEMIRKKRDEKINGNLDEAKIINNSVNKLIEQMKNDFDEAKNKQNSILKETFEKNKSLLDEKIEKLNEEFENKKNQLTDSVETEKAKVLENLPSICVKLSDNLYEKIMEEKIKGDITEFQKFVSGK
;
A
#
# COMPACT_ATOMS: atom_id res chain seq x y z
N MET A 1 64.24 -16.29 -4.93
CA MET A 1 64.17 -16.42 -6.40
C MET A 1 65.43 -15.90 -7.10
N PHE A 2 65.86 -14.65 -6.87
CA PHE A 2 67.12 -14.10 -7.44
C PHE A 2 68.37 -14.92 -7.11
N LEU A 3 68.52 -15.35 -5.85
CA LEU A 3 69.61 -16.24 -5.44
C LEU A 3 69.58 -17.59 -6.18
N GLN A 4 68.38 -18.09 -6.47
CA GLN A 4 68.19 -19.40 -7.12
C GLN A 4 68.51 -19.35 -8.62
N ILE A 5 68.20 -18.23 -9.28
CA ILE A 5 68.54 -17.98 -10.69
C ILE A 5 70.05 -17.74 -10.84
N PHE A 6 70.64 -17.00 -9.91
CA PHE A 6 72.10 -16.79 -9.87
C PHE A 6 72.86 -18.10 -9.60
N LEU A 7 72.40 -18.91 -8.65
CA LEU A 7 72.96 -20.24 -8.37
C LEU A 7 72.77 -21.20 -9.57
N PHE A 8 71.65 -21.14 -10.28
CA PHE A 8 71.43 -21.91 -11.50
C PHE A 8 72.37 -21.46 -12.63
N SER A 9 72.60 -20.15 -12.79
CA SER A 9 73.56 -19.63 -13.76
C SER A 9 75.00 -20.01 -13.43
N ILE A 10 75.38 -20.06 -12.15
CA ILE A 10 76.69 -20.56 -11.70
C ILE A 10 76.81 -22.05 -11.95
N PHE A 11 75.77 -22.83 -11.63
CA PHE A 11 75.74 -24.28 -11.83
C PHE A 11 75.87 -24.67 -13.31
N ILE A 12 75.21 -23.94 -14.22
CA ILE A 12 75.36 -24.14 -15.67
C ILE A 12 76.78 -23.79 -16.13
N PHE A 13 77.40 -22.75 -15.58
CA PHE A 13 78.77 -22.38 -15.91
C PHE A 13 79.75 -23.47 -15.45
N GLU A 14 79.60 -23.99 -14.23
CA GLU A 14 80.42 -25.06 -13.65
C GLU A 14 80.24 -26.41 -14.37
N PHE A 15 79.02 -26.72 -14.84
CA PHE A 15 78.75 -27.88 -15.69
C PHE A 15 79.47 -27.84 -17.04
N VAL A 16 79.60 -26.65 -17.66
CA VAL A 16 80.29 -26.48 -18.96
C VAL A 16 81.81 -26.66 -18.86
N TYR A 17 82.43 -26.28 -17.73
CA TYR A 17 83.87 -26.53 -17.51
C TYR A 17 84.21 -28.00 -17.21
N ALA A 18 83.24 -28.80 -16.75
CA ALA A 18 83.45 -30.18 -16.34
C ALA A 18 83.51 -31.20 -17.50
N THR A 19 83.28 -30.80 -18.76
CA THR A 19 83.26 -31.70 -19.92
C THR A 19 84.45 -31.47 -20.84
N SER A 20 85.66 -31.81 -20.38
CA SER A 20 86.87 -31.90 -21.21
C SER A 20 87.21 -33.36 -21.57
N GLU A 21 86.21 -34.15 -21.96
CA GLU A 21 86.46 -35.49 -22.52
C GLU A 21 86.18 -35.51 -24.03
N LYS A 22 87.21 -35.87 -24.80
CA LYS A 22 87.26 -35.88 -26.27
C LYS A 22 86.50 -37.07 -26.88
N GLY A 23 85.18 -37.11 -26.71
CA GLY A 23 84.37 -38.20 -27.28
C GLY A 23 82.89 -37.86 -27.42
N GLY A 24 82.53 -37.17 -28.51
CA GLY A 24 81.14 -36.91 -28.89
C GLY A 24 81.03 -36.57 -30.38
N MET A 25 79.84 -36.73 -30.97
CA MET A 25 79.59 -36.35 -32.37
C MET A 25 80.09 -34.91 -32.64
N PRO A 26 80.64 -34.57 -33.82
CA PRO A 26 81.23 -33.24 -34.10
C PRO A 26 80.31 -32.04 -33.81
N GLN A 27 79.00 -32.26 -33.85
CA GLN A 27 77.94 -31.29 -33.52
C GLN A 27 77.76 -31.00 -32.02
N LEU A 28 78.31 -31.83 -31.13
CA LEU A 28 78.27 -31.68 -29.67
C LEU A 28 79.65 -31.35 -29.11
N ASN A 29 80.41 -30.49 -29.81
CA ASN A 29 81.70 -30.06 -29.30
C ASN A 29 81.49 -29.08 -28.12
N PRO A 30 81.88 -29.47 -26.88
CA PRO A 30 81.64 -28.67 -25.66
C PRO A 30 82.31 -27.29 -25.70
N ASP A 31 83.35 -27.11 -26.52
CA ASP A 31 84.03 -25.82 -26.71
C ASP A 31 83.08 -24.70 -27.18
N SER A 32 82.00 -25.05 -27.89
CA SER A 32 81.04 -24.09 -28.43
C SER A 32 79.91 -23.71 -27.45
N PHE A 33 79.68 -24.53 -26.41
CA PHE A 33 78.57 -24.34 -25.47
C PHE A 33 78.78 -23.14 -24.54
N THR A 34 80.02 -22.85 -24.15
CA THR A 34 80.33 -21.70 -23.27
C THR A 34 79.84 -20.38 -23.86
N SER A 35 80.07 -20.16 -25.16
CA SER A 35 79.65 -18.93 -25.85
C SER A 35 78.12 -18.87 -26.01
N GLN A 36 77.47 -19.98 -26.35
CA GLN A 36 76.01 -20.06 -26.49
C GLN A 36 75.30 -19.77 -25.17
N VAL A 37 75.76 -20.37 -24.07
CA VAL A 37 75.24 -20.15 -22.72
C VAL A 37 75.45 -18.70 -22.27
N PHE A 38 76.60 -18.10 -22.58
CA PHE A 38 76.88 -16.70 -22.25
C PHE A 38 75.86 -15.74 -22.90
N TRP A 39 75.66 -15.85 -24.22
CA TRP A 39 74.68 -15.01 -24.93
C TRP A 39 73.23 -15.31 -24.52
N LEU A 40 72.90 -16.58 -24.26
CA LEU A 40 71.60 -16.97 -23.73
C LEU A 40 71.34 -16.33 -22.36
N SER A 41 72.34 -16.33 -21.47
CA SER A 41 72.23 -15.73 -20.15
C SER A 41 72.02 -14.22 -20.23
N ILE A 42 72.72 -13.54 -21.13
CA ILE A 42 72.53 -12.09 -21.39
C ILE A 42 71.12 -11.81 -21.90
N LEU A 43 70.67 -12.51 -22.95
CA LEU A 43 69.36 -12.28 -23.55
C LEU A 43 68.23 -12.63 -22.59
N PHE A 44 68.36 -13.74 -21.86
CA PHE A 44 67.42 -14.14 -20.82
C PHE A 44 67.36 -13.10 -19.70
N SER A 45 68.51 -12.58 -19.25
CA SER A 45 68.56 -11.54 -18.21
C SER A 45 67.85 -10.27 -18.67
N ILE A 46 68.10 -9.80 -19.89
CA ILE A 46 67.42 -8.62 -20.45
C ILE A 46 65.91 -8.85 -20.50
N LEU A 47 65.48 -10.00 -21.02
CA LEU A 47 64.06 -10.35 -21.13
C LEU A 47 63.40 -10.48 -19.76
N PHE A 48 64.10 -11.03 -18.77
CA PHE A 48 63.63 -11.14 -17.39
C PHE A 48 63.43 -9.77 -16.76
N LEU A 49 64.38 -8.84 -16.93
CA LEU A 49 64.25 -7.47 -16.43
C LEU A 49 63.04 -6.77 -17.05
N ILE A 50 62.83 -6.92 -18.36
CA ILE A 50 61.64 -6.38 -19.05
C ILE A 50 60.35 -6.96 -18.45
N ASN A 51 60.28 -8.27 -18.24
CA ASN A 51 59.11 -8.91 -17.62
C ASN A 51 58.87 -8.41 -16.19
N HIS A 52 59.94 -8.32 -15.41
CA HIS A 52 59.89 -7.91 -14.02
C HIS A 52 59.44 -6.45 -13.86
N TYR A 53 60.03 -5.53 -14.63
CA TYR A 53 59.79 -4.10 -14.47
C TYR A 53 58.61 -3.56 -15.29
N ILE A 54 58.15 -4.25 -16.34
CA ILE A 54 57.09 -3.75 -17.22
C ILE A 54 55.85 -4.62 -17.17
N PHE A 55 55.98 -5.93 -17.41
CA PHE A 55 54.81 -6.81 -17.56
C PHE A 55 54.11 -7.10 -16.23
N LEU A 56 54.87 -7.43 -15.17
CA LEU A 56 54.31 -7.69 -13.84
C LEU A 56 53.55 -6.49 -13.25
N PRO A 57 54.11 -5.27 -13.17
CA PRO A 57 53.40 -4.14 -12.58
C PRO A 57 52.16 -3.76 -13.40
N LYS A 58 52.21 -3.90 -14.73
CA LYS A 58 51.04 -3.66 -15.59
C LYS A 58 49.91 -4.66 -15.33
N LEU A 59 50.24 -5.93 -15.12
CA LEU A 59 49.26 -6.96 -14.80
C LEU A 59 48.65 -6.75 -13.41
N GLU A 60 49.46 -6.37 -12.44
CA GLU A 60 49.00 -6.05 -11.09
C GLU A 60 48.06 -4.84 -11.08
N MET A 61 48.39 -3.79 -11.83
CA MET A 61 47.52 -2.61 -11.97
C MET A 61 46.17 -2.98 -12.59
N ILE A 62 46.14 -3.83 -13.62
CA ILE A 62 44.89 -4.30 -14.23
C ILE A 62 44.08 -5.12 -13.24
N ARG A 63 44.72 -6.02 -12.50
CA ARG A 63 44.07 -6.83 -11.47
C ARG A 63 43.45 -5.93 -10.40
N LYS A 64 44.22 -5.00 -9.85
CA LYS A 64 43.75 -4.06 -8.84
C LYS A 64 42.56 -3.24 -9.34
N LYS A 65 42.63 -2.69 -10.56
CA LYS A 65 41.53 -1.93 -11.17
C LYS A 65 40.25 -2.76 -11.33
N ARG A 66 40.38 -4.04 -11.68
CA ARG A 66 39.24 -4.97 -11.76
C ARG A 66 38.64 -5.23 -10.38
N ASP A 67 39.48 -5.51 -9.40
CA ASP A 67 39.06 -5.78 -8.02
C ASP A 67 38.36 -4.53 -7.41
N GLU A 68 38.94 -3.34 -7.60
CA GLU A 68 38.33 -2.06 -7.21
C GLU A 68 36.96 -1.85 -7.86
N LYS A 69 36.83 -2.12 -9.16
CA LYS A 69 35.54 -1.99 -9.86
C LYS A 69 34.50 -3.00 -9.37
N ILE A 70 34.91 -4.24 -9.13
CA ILE A 70 34.01 -5.28 -8.60
C ILE A 70 33.53 -4.88 -7.21
N ASN A 71 34.45 -4.49 -6.33
CA ASN A 71 34.10 -4.06 -4.97
C ASN A 71 33.19 -2.83 -4.99
N GLY A 72 33.49 -1.83 -5.82
CA GLY A 72 32.65 -0.66 -6.00
C GLY A 72 31.24 -1.01 -6.46
N ASN A 73 31.10 -1.88 -7.47
CA ASN A 73 29.80 -2.36 -7.94
C ASN A 73 29.04 -3.14 -6.85
N LEU A 74 29.74 -3.96 -6.05
CA LEU A 74 29.13 -4.70 -4.95
C LEU A 74 28.63 -3.78 -3.84
N ASP A 75 29.39 -2.74 -3.51
CA ASP A 75 28.98 -1.77 -2.49
C ASP A 75 27.82 -0.90 -2.98
N GLU A 76 27.83 -0.48 -4.24
CA GLU A 76 26.69 0.20 -4.87
C GLU A 76 25.44 -0.70 -4.87
N ALA A 77 25.58 -1.97 -5.24
CA ALA A 77 24.48 -2.93 -5.19
C ALA A 77 23.93 -3.12 -3.77
N LYS A 78 24.80 -3.16 -2.75
CA LYS A 78 24.38 -3.21 -1.34
C LYS A 78 23.63 -1.95 -0.92
N ILE A 79 24.12 -0.77 -1.31
CA ILE A 79 23.46 0.51 -1.01
C ILE A 79 22.06 0.55 -1.63
N ILE A 80 21.95 0.17 -2.91
CA ILE A 80 20.68 0.10 -3.62
C ILE A 80 19.75 -0.90 -2.91
N ASN A 81 20.22 -2.11 -2.60
CA ASN A 81 19.42 -3.12 -1.90
C ASN A 81 18.92 -2.61 -0.53
N ASN A 82 19.79 -1.97 0.25
CA ASN A 82 19.42 -1.37 1.53
C ASN A 82 18.40 -0.24 1.37
N SER A 83 18.52 0.61 0.35
CA SER A 83 17.53 1.66 0.07
C SER A 83 16.18 1.08 -0.33
N VAL A 84 16.15 0.00 -1.12
CA VAL A 84 14.92 -0.69 -1.51
C VAL A 84 14.26 -1.33 -0.31
N ASN A 85 15.01 -2.01 0.56
CA ASN A 85 14.46 -2.60 1.78
C ASN A 85 13.86 -1.54 2.70
N LYS A 86 14.54 -0.40 2.89
CA LYS A 86 14.00 0.74 3.64
C LYS A 86 12.73 1.31 3.02
N LEU A 87 12.70 1.45 1.69
CA LEU A 87 11.51 1.94 0.99
C LEU A 87 10.34 0.96 1.15
N ILE A 88 10.57 -0.35 1.06
CA ILE A 88 9.55 -1.38 1.28
C ILE A 88 9.01 -1.30 2.71
N GLU A 89 9.88 -1.12 3.70
CA GLU A 89 9.47 -0.95 5.10
C GLU A 89 8.62 0.30 5.31
N GLN A 90 9.03 1.44 4.73
CA GLN A 90 8.25 2.68 4.76
C GLN A 90 6.89 2.51 4.08
N MET A 91 6.85 1.95 2.87
CA MET A 91 5.60 1.68 2.16
C MET A 91 4.66 0.78 2.95
N LYS A 92 5.19 -0.23 3.65
CA LYS A 92 4.40 -1.09 4.52
C LYS A 92 3.80 -0.32 5.69
N ASN A 93 4.61 0.50 6.36
CA ASN A 93 4.15 1.34 7.47
C ASN A 93 3.08 2.34 7.02
N ASP A 94 3.30 3.01 5.88
CA ASP A 94 2.33 3.95 5.30
C ASP A 94 1.02 3.26 4.95
N PHE A 95 1.08 2.03 4.43
CA PHE A 95 -0.11 1.23 4.12
C PHE A 95 -0.87 0.82 5.38
N ASP A 96 -0.17 0.37 6.41
CA ASP A 96 -0.78 0.01 7.70
C ASP A 96 -1.39 1.24 8.39
N GLU A 97 -0.73 2.40 8.35
CA GLU A 97 -1.27 3.67 8.86
C GLU A 97 -2.53 4.10 8.08
N ALA A 98 -2.48 4.07 6.74
CA ALA A 98 -3.63 4.40 5.90
C ALA A 98 -4.82 3.48 6.18
N LYS A 99 -4.57 2.17 6.36
CA LYS A 99 -5.60 1.19 6.72
C LYS A 99 -6.20 1.44 8.11
N ASN A 100 -5.37 1.77 9.09
CA ASN A 100 -5.84 2.13 10.43
C ASN A 100 -6.68 3.40 10.41
N LYS A 101 -6.24 4.42 9.66
CA LYS A 101 -6.99 5.66 9.47
C LYS A 101 -8.33 5.42 8.76
N GLN A 102 -8.36 4.59 7.72
CA GLN A 102 -9.59 4.18 7.05
C GLN A 102 -10.56 3.52 8.02
N ASN A 103 -10.10 2.55 8.81
CA ASN A 103 -10.94 1.86 9.79
C ASN A 103 -11.48 2.82 10.86
N SER A 104 -10.66 3.77 11.32
CA SER A 104 -11.09 4.81 12.26
C SER A 104 -12.18 5.69 11.66
N ILE A 105 -11.98 6.18 10.44
CA ILE A 105 -12.98 7.02 9.73
C ILE A 105 -14.27 6.24 9.51
N LEU A 106 -14.19 4.97 9.12
CA LEU A 106 -15.35 4.12 8.91
C LEU A 106 -16.14 3.94 10.19
N LYS A 107 -15.45 3.65 11.31
CA LYS A 107 -16.08 3.51 12.62
C LYS A 107 -16.75 4.81 13.08
N GLU A 108 -16.03 5.93 12.99
CA GLU A 108 -16.56 7.25 13.36
C GLU A 108 -17.78 7.63 12.50
N THR A 109 -17.72 7.38 11.20
CA THR A 109 -18.83 7.64 10.27
C THR A 109 -20.03 6.76 10.60
N PHE A 110 -19.81 5.49 10.93
CA PHE A 110 -20.88 4.58 11.31
C PHE A 110 -21.56 4.99 12.62
N GLU A 111 -20.77 5.37 13.64
CA GLU A 111 -21.27 5.87 14.92
C GLU A 111 -22.05 7.19 14.75
N LYS A 112 -21.54 8.14 13.95
CA LYS A 112 -22.23 9.39 13.60
C LYS A 112 -23.54 9.12 12.87
N ASN A 113 -23.53 8.26 11.84
CA ASN A 113 -24.73 7.93 11.08
C ASN A 113 -25.78 7.24 11.96
N LYS A 114 -25.35 6.37 12.88
CA LYS A 114 -26.26 5.74 13.84
C LYS A 114 -26.90 6.79 14.76
N SER A 115 -26.10 7.68 15.33
CA SER A 115 -26.60 8.77 16.18
C SER A 115 -27.59 9.68 15.43
N LEU A 116 -27.29 10.03 14.19
CA LEU A 116 -28.17 10.85 13.35
C LEU A 116 -29.48 10.12 12.99
N LEU A 117 -29.41 8.80 12.77
CA LEU A 117 -30.59 7.98 12.54
C LEU A 117 -31.47 7.93 13.79
N ASP A 118 -30.88 7.68 14.96
CA ASP A 118 -31.59 7.64 16.23
C ASP A 118 -32.27 8.99 16.53
N GLU A 119 -31.56 10.12 16.35
CA GLU A 119 -32.13 11.47 16.49
C GLU A 119 -33.28 11.73 15.51
N LYS A 120 -33.16 11.25 14.27
CA LYS A 120 -34.20 11.42 13.25
C LYS A 120 -35.43 10.56 13.55
N ILE A 121 -35.24 9.36 14.08
CA ILE A 121 -36.34 8.49 14.54
C ILE A 121 -37.06 9.15 15.72
N GLU A 122 -36.32 9.69 16.69
CA GLU A 122 -36.90 10.39 17.85
C GLU A 122 -37.75 11.58 17.42
N LYS A 123 -37.20 12.48 16.58
CA LYS A 123 -37.95 13.61 16.01
C LYS A 123 -39.18 13.17 15.23
N LEU A 124 -39.06 12.12 14.42
CA LEU A 124 -40.18 11.60 13.65
C LEU A 124 -41.29 11.05 14.56
N ASN A 125 -40.93 10.38 15.66
CA ASN A 125 -41.89 9.90 16.65
C ASN A 125 -42.59 11.06 17.37
N GLU A 126 -41.85 12.11 17.75
CA GLU A 126 -42.44 13.32 18.34
C GLU A 126 -43.41 14.00 17.38
N GLU A 127 -43.02 14.19 16.12
CA GLU A 127 -43.90 14.73 15.08
C GLU A 127 -45.15 13.87 14.87
N PHE A 128 -44.99 12.55 14.90
CA PHE A 128 -46.09 11.60 14.73
C PHE A 128 -47.08 11.65 15.90
N GLU A 129 -46.61 11.65 17.15
CA GLU A 129 -47.48 11.79 18.32
C GLU A 129 -48.17 13.16 18.36
N ASN A 130 -47.46 14.24 18.02
CA ASN A 130 -48.09 15.57 17.89
C ASN A 130 -49.20 15.59 16.85
N LYS A 131 -48.96 15.00 15.67
CA LYS A 131 -49.95 14.94 14.60
C LYS A 131 -51.14 14.06 14.95
N LYS A 132 -50.90 12.96 15.66
CA LYS A 132 -51.94 12.09 16.20
C LYS A 132 -52.83 12.83 17.20
N ASN A 133 -52.24 13.55 18.16
CA ASN A 133 -52.99 14.35 19.13
C ASN A 133 -53.82 15.44 18.43
N GLN A 134 -53.24 16.19 17.49
CA GLN A 134 -53.97 17.19 16.70
C GLN A 134 -55.15 16.58 15.93
N LEU A 135 -54.97 15.39 15.35
CA LEU A 135 -56.05 14.69 14.65
C LEU A 135 -57.13 14.22 15.62
N THR A 136 -56.77 13.70 16.80
CA THR A 136 -57.71 13.33 17.86
C THR A 136 -58.53 14.53 18.32
N ASP A 137 -57.89 15.65 18.61
CA ASP A 137 -58.55 16.90 19.01
C ASP A 137 -59.50 17.42 17.92
N SER A 138 -59.06 17.34 16.65
CA SER A 138 -59.88 17.73 15.49
C SER A 138 -61.11 16.84 15.35
N VAL A 139 -60.95 15.52 15.47
CA VAL A 139 -62.04 14.54 15.44
C VAL A 139 -63.02 14.77 16.59
N GLU A 140 -62.52 15.06 17.79
CA GLU A 140 -63.38 15.34 18.95
C GLU A 140 -64.15 16.66 18.78
N THR A 141 -63.50 17.69 18.24
CA THR A 141 -64.13 18.97 17.90
C THR A 141 -65.19 18.81 16.81
N GLU A 142 -64.91 18.05 15.75
CA GLU A 142 -65.89 17.76 14.70
C GLU A 142 -67.05 16.93 15.23
N LYS A 143 -66.79 15.93 16.07
CA LYS A 143 -67.83 15.15 16.74
C LYS A 143 -68.72 16.05 17.60
N ALA A 144 -68.15 16.98 18.36
CA ALA A 144 -68.91 17.95 19.15
C ALA A 144 -69.78 18.85 18.26
N LYS A 145 -69.22 19.38 17.15
CA LYS A 145 -69.99 20.17 16.17
C LYS A 145 -71.13 19.36 15.54
N VAL A 146 -70.89 18.09 15.19
CA VAL A 146 -71.94 17.22 14.64
C VAL A 146 -73.04 17.01 15.68
N LEU A 147 -72.68 16.73 16.93
CA LEU A 147 -73.65 16.56 18.03
C LEU A 147 -74.44 17.84 18.32
N GLU A 148 -73.81 19.01 18.24
CA GLU A 148 -74.48 20.31 18.38
C GLU A 148 -75.47 20.59 17.25
N ASN A 149 -75.12 20.24 16.00
CA ASN A 149 -75.96 20.44 14.83
C ASN A 149 -77.03 19.35 14.64
N LEU A 150 -76.86 18.19 15.29
CA LEU A 150 -77.72 17.00 15.17
C LEU A 150 -79.21 17.30 15.45
N PRO A 151 -79.59 18.04 16.50
CA PRO A 151 -80.99 18.42 16.73
C PRO A 151 -81.61 19.18 15.56
N SER A 152 -80.88 20.13 14.98
CA SER A 152 -81.41 20.92 13.84
C SER A 152 -81.58 20.06 12.58
N ILE A 153 -80.70 19.07 12.38
CA ILE A 153 -80.75 18.15 11.25
C ILE A 153 -81.93 17.19 11.42
N CYS A 154 -82.14 16.66 12.63
CA CYS A 154 -83.28 15.80 12.95
C CYS A 154 -84.62 16.53 12.74
N VAL A 155 -84.76 17.77 13.24
CA VAL A 155 -85.97 18.57 13.03
C VAL A 155 -86.21 18.83 11.54
N LYS A 156 -85.18 19.25 10.79
CA LYS A 156 -85.29 19.43 9.33
C LYS A 156 -85.68 18.16 8.58
N LEU A 157 -85.15 17.00 9.00
CA LEU A 157 -85.47 15.71 8.39
C LEU A 157 -86.92 15.31 8.70
N SER A 158 -87.37 15.49 9.94
CA SER A 158 -88.75 15.27 10.36
C SER A 158 -89.73 16.17 9.62
N ASP A 159 -89.41 17.46 9.45
CA ASP A 159 -90.20 18.41 8.66
C ASP A 159 -90.31 17.96 7.20
N ASN A 160 -89.19 17.50 6.61
CA ASN A 160 -89.17 17.03 5.22
C ASN A 160 -89.96 15.72 5.03
N LEU A 161 -89.88 14.80 5.99
CA LEU A 161 -90.68 13.57 6.00
C LEU A 161 -92.17 13.89 6.15
N TYR A 162 -92.52 14.84 7.02
CA TYR A 162 -93.89 15.29 7.21
C TYR A 162 -94.46 15.94 5.95
N GLU A 163 -93.72 16.88 5.32
CA GLU A 163 -94.10 17.53 4.07
C GLU A 163 -94.34 16.51 2.95
N LYS A 164 -93.52 15.46 2.88
CA LYS A 164 -93.61 14.43 1.84
C LYS A 164 -94.73 13.40 2.06
N ILE A 165 -95.17 13.19 3.31
CA ILE A 165 -96.22 12.22 3.65
C ILE A 165 -97.60 12.89 3.72
N MET A 166 -97.67 14.12 4.26
CA MET A 166 -98.92 14.82 4.56
C MET A 166 -99.26 15.92 3.54
N GLU A 167 -98.36 16.24 2.59
CA GLU A 167 -98.51 17.31 1.58
C GLU A 167 -98.80 18.72 2.16
N GLU A 168 -98.66 18.92 3.47
CA GLU A 168 -98.80 20.20 4.18
C GLU A 168 -97.49 20.61 4.88
N LYS A 169 -97.22 21.92 4.90
CA LYS A 169 -96.00 22.49 5.50
C LYS A 169 -96.22 22.87 6.97
N ILE A 170 -95.61 22.11 7.86
CA ILE A 170 -95.44 22.49 9.27
C ILE A 170 -93.95 22.69 9.54
N LYS A 171 -93.60 23.72 10.33
CA LYS A 171 -92.25 23.95 10.84
C LYS A 171 -92.18 23.43 12.27
N GLY A 172 -91.36 22.40 12.53
CA GLY A 172 -91.05 21.93 13.87
C GLY A 172 -90.22 22.95 14.66
N ASP A 173 -90.48 23.07 15.96
CA ASP A 173 -89.73 23.94 16.87
C ASP A 173 -88.56 23.19 17.55
N ILE A 174 -87.38 23.81 17.55
CA ILE A 174 -86.12 23.23 18.09
C ILE A 174 -86.23 23.03 19.62
N THR A 175 -87.02 23.87 20.29
CA THR A 175 -87.22 23.86 21.74
C THR A 175 -88.06 22.68 22.25
N GLU A 176 -88.97 22.11 21.44
CA GLU A 176 -89.72 20.90 21.79
C GLU A 176 -88.87 19.64 21.66
N PHE A 177 -88.02 19.56 20.63
CA PHE A 177 -87.09 18.43 20.46
C PHE A 177 -86.11 18.32 21.64
N GLN A 178 -85.55 19.45 22.11
CA GLN A 178 -84.68 19.45 23.29
C GLN A 178 -85.40 18.96 24.55
N LYS A 179 -86.67 19.32 24.78
CA LYS A 179 -87.46 18.80 25.91
C LYS A 179 -87.66 17.28 25.83
N PHE A 180 -87.94 16.76 24.64
CA PHE A 180 -88.15 15.32 24.43
C PHE A 180 -86.89 14.48 24.68
N VAL A 181 -85.71 14.98 24.27
CA VAL A 181 -84.42 14.28 24.45
C VAL A 181 -83.85 14.40 25.87
N SER A 182 -84.20 15.45 26.62
CA SER A 182 -83.63 15.73 27.95
C SER A 182 -84.21 14.90 29.11
N GLY A 183 -85.25 14.09 28.89
CA GLY A 183 -85.81 13.22 29.93
C GLY A 183 -86.27 13.95 31.20
N LYS A 184 -86.76 15.20 31.06
CA LYS A 184 -87.55 15.92 32.06
C LYS A 184 -88.78 16.53 31.40
#